data_AF-A0A821A3F2-F1
#
_entry.id   AF-A0A821A3F2-F1
#
_cell.length_a   1.000
_cell.length_b   1.000
_cell.length_c   1.000
_cell.angle_alpha   90.00
_cell.angle_beta   90.00
_cell.angle_gamma   90.00
#
_symmetry.space_group_name_H-M   'P 1'
#
loop_
_entity.id
_entity.type
_entity.pdbx_description
1 polymer ?
#
loop_
_entity_poly.entity_id
_entity_poly.type
_entity_poly.pdbx_seq_one_letter_code
_entity_poly.pdbx_strand_id
1 'polypeptide(L)' 'QFKQLFIHRFRTPEKIESLRGRLRSLWQNDNEPTADYFERLKSLMSEIEPQTSTDYIKRKF' A
#
# COMPACT_ATOMS: atom_id res chain seq x y z
N GLN A 1 -11.82 15.93 -4.97
CA GLN A 1 -11.28 16.77 -3.87
C GLN A 1 -11.26 16.07 -2.51
N PHE A 2 -12.38 15.54 -1.98
CA PHE A 2 -12.43 14.90 -0.65
C PHE A 2 -11.43 13.73 -0.47
N LYS A 3 -11.35 12.80 -1.42
CA LYS A 3 -10.43 11.64 -1.36
C LYS A 3 -8.94 12.05 -1.20
N GLN A 4 -8.49 13.10 -1.89
CA GLN A 4 -7.09 13.52 -1.79
C GLN A 4 -6.79 14.20 -0.45
N LEU A 5 -7.71 15.00 0.07
CA LEU A 5 -7.59 15.61 1.40
C LEU A 5 -7.62 14.56 2.52
N PHE A 6 -8.45 13.52 2.36
CA PHE A 6 -8.49 12.38 3.27
C PHE A 6 -7.16 11.62 3.24
N ILE A 7 -6.65 11.27 2.06
CA ILE A 7 -5.35 10.59 1.93
C ILE A 7 -4.25 11.45 2.57
N HIS A 8 -4.20 12.76 2.28
CA HIS A 8 -3.17 13.63 2.82
C HIS A 8 -3.25 13.80 4.35
N ARG A 9 -4.47 13.84 4.92
CA ARG A 9 -4.68 13.98 6.37
C ARG A 9 -4.41 12.70 7.15
N PHE A 10 -4.67 11.53 6.57
CA PHE A 10 -4.61 10.26 7.29
C PHE A 10 -3.38 9.42 6.97
N ARG A 11 -2.57 9.79 5.98
CA ARG A 11 -1.40 9.04 5.51
C ARG A 11 -0.12 9.75 5.94
N THR A 12 0.17 9.62 7.23
CA THR A 12 1.37 10.18 7.85
C THR A 12 2.59 9.31 7.55
N PRO A 13 3.82 9.85 7.62
CA PRO A 13 5.04 9.07 7.42
C PRO A 13 5.13 7.83 8.32
N GLU A 14 4.68 7.94 9.57
CA GLU A 14 4.67 6.84 10.55
C GLU A 14 3.75 5.70 10.12
N LYS A 15 2.58 6.03 9.56
CA LYS A 15 1.65 5.03 9.02
C LYS A 15 2.23 4.36 7.78
N ILE A 16 2.85 5.13 6.87
CA ILE A 16 3.51 4.56 5.69
C ILE A 16 4.64 3.61 6.12
N GLU A 17 5.44 3.98 7.11
CA GLU A 17 6.53 3.13 7.60
C GLU A 17 6.00 1.87 8.31
N SER A 18 4.90 1.98 9.06
CA SER A 18 4.20 0.82 9.62
C SER A 18 3.70 -0.13 8.54
N LEU A 19 3.10 0.38 7.46
CA LEU A 19 2.65 -0.43 6.32
C LEU A 19 3.83 -1.08 5.59
N ARG A 20 4.96 -0.39 5.42
CA ARG A 20 6.21 -0.97 4.88
C ARG A 20 6.78 -2.06 5.79
N GLY A 21 6.67 -1.90 7.11
CA GLY A 21 6.98 -2.94 8.09
C GLY A 21 6.13 -4.19 7.86
N ARG A 22 4.80 -4.02 7.76
CA ARG A 22 3.87 -5.11 7.44
C ARG A 22 4.19 -5.78 6.11
N LEU A 23 4.60 -5.01 5.10
CA LEU A 23 4.98 -5.53 3.78
C LEU A 23 6.24 -6.40 3.86
N ARG A 24 7.26 -5.97 4.61
CA ARG A 24 8.50 -6.74 4.84
C ARG A 24 8.24 -8.06 5.57
N SER A 25 7.18 -8.11 6.38
CA SER A 25 6.77 -9.30 7.12
C SER A 25 5.63 -10.08 6.47
N LEU A 26 5.20 -9.69 5.26
CA LEU A 26 4.11 -10.36 4.56
C LEU A 26 4.65 -11.62 3.89
N TRP A 27 4.18 -12.77 4.36
CA TRP A 27 4.47 -14.08 3.79
C TRP A 27 3.16 -14.78 3.43
N GLN A 28 3.22 -15.66 2.43
CA GLN A 28 2.14 -16.58 2.14
C GLN A 28 2.09 -17.62 3.27
N ASN A 29 0.89 -17.87 3.81
CA ASN A 29 0.73 -18.92 4.82
C ASN A 29 0.68 -20.31 4.15
N ASP A 30 1.05 -21.36 4.87
CA ASP A 30 1.16 -22.73 4.33
C ASP A 30 -0.13 -23.26 3.67
N ASN A 31 -1.30 -22.82 4.15
CA ASN A 31 -2.61 -23.24 3.65
C ASN A 31 -3.38 -22.11 2.93
N GLU A 32 -2.69 -21.04 2.54
CA GLU A 32 -3.32 -19.91 1.87
C GLU A 32 -3.30 -20.08 0.34
N PRO A 33 -4.45 -19.95 -0.34
CA PRO A 33 -4.50 -19.87 -1.79
C PRO A 33 -3.64 -18.72 -2.30
N THR A 34 -2.82 -18.98 -3.33
CA THR A 34 -1.94 -17.97 -3.93
C THR A 34 -2.69 -16.70 -4.35
N ALA A 35 -3.94 -16.82 -4.81
CA ALA A 35 -4.78 -15.68 -5.15
C ALA A 35 -5.05 -14.77 -3.95
N ASP A 36 -5.34 -15.34 -2.78
CA ASP A 36 -5.64 -14.60 -1.55
C ASP A 36 -4.38 -13.88 -1.05
N TYR A 37 -3.22 -14.53 -1.14
CA TYR A 37 -1.93 -13.90 -0.86
C TYR A 37 -1.69 -12.67 -1.75
N PHE A 38 -1.92 -12.80 -3.06
CA PHE A 38 -1.76 -11.69 -4.00
C PHE A 38 -2.77 -10.55 -3.76
N GLU A 39 -4.01 -10.85 -3.38
CA GLU A 39 -4.98 -9.82 -3.00
C GLU A 39 -4.56 -9.07 -1.73
N ARG A 40 -4.06 -9.76 -0.70
CA ARG A 40 -3.51 -9.11 0.50
C ARG A 40 -2.30 -8.23 0.15
N LEU A 41 -1.39 -8.72 -0.68
CA LEU A 41 -0.22 -7.97 -1.14
C LEU A 41 -0.63 -6.71 -1.90
N LYS A 42 -1.56 -6.84 -2.85
CA LYS A 42 -2.07 -5.73 -3.66
C LYS A 42 -2.80 -4.67 -2.83
N SER A 43 -3.61 -5.11 -1.85
CA SER A 43 -4.26 -4.20 -0.91
C SER A 43 -3.22 -3.40 -0.12
N LEU A 44 -2.23 -4.08 0.45
CA LEU A 44 -1.18 -3.45 1.25
C LEU A 44 -0.33 -2.47 0.41
N MET A 45 0.02 -2.84 -0.82
CA MET A 45 0.73 -1.96 -1.73
C MET A 45 -0.11 -0.72 -2.11
N SER A 46 -1.42 -0.87 -2.29
CA SER A 46 -2.31 0.25 -2.61
C SER A 46 -2.48 1.22 -1.44
N GLU A 47 -2.35 0.75 -0.19
CA GLU A 47 -2.31 1.60 1.00
C GLU A 47 -0.97 2.35 1.12
N ILE A 48 0.15 1.70 0.77
CA ILE A 48 1.50 2.28 0.80
C ILE A 48 1.70 3.29 -0.33
N GLU A 49 1.19 3.01 -1.53
CA GLU A 49 1.23 3.87 -2.72
C GLU A 49 -0.11 3.75 -3.48
N PRO A 50 -1.10 4.60 -3.18
CA PRO A 50 -2.34 4.64 -3.93
C PRO A 50 -1.99 5.10 -5.34
N GLN A 51 -2.56 4.44 -6.33
CA GLN A 51 -2.37 4.71 -7.77
C GLN A 51 -2.69 6.17 -8.18
N THR A 52 -3.27 6.97 -7.28
CA THR A 52 -3.54 8.40 -7.46
C THR A 52 -2.43 9.31 -6.92
N SER A 53 -1.36 8.77 -6.34
CA SER A 53 -0.20 9.56 -5.89
C SER A 53 0.53 10.01 -7.15
N THR A 54 0.44 11.31 -7.46
CA THR A 54 1.13 11.98 -8.56
C THR A 54 2.65 11.72 -8.59
N ASP A 55 3.22 11.19 -7.51
CA ASP A 55 4.63 10.76 -7.43
C ASP A 55 4.94 9.50 -8.24
N TYR A 56 3.97 8.61 -8.49
CA TYR A 56 4.19 7.44 -9.36
C TYR A 56 4.49 7.88 -10.80
N ILE A 57 3.87 8.97 -11.26
CA ILE A 57 4.10 9.54 -12.60
C ILE A 57 5.51 10.17 -12.69
N LYS A 58 6.06 10.70 -11.58
CA LYS A 58 7.39 11.35 -11.58
C LYS A 58 8.57 10.40 -11.49
N ARG A 59 8.38 9.13 -11.09
CA ARG A 59 9.47 8.15 -11.00
C ARG A 59 9.65 7.30 -12.25
N LYS A 60 8.76 7.43 -13.24
CA LYS A 60 8.78 6.63 -14.48
C LYS A 60 9.05 7.45 -15.75
N PHE A 61 9.23 8.76 -15.64
CA PHE A 61 9.57 9.67 -16.74
C PHE A 61 10.69 10.60 -16.31
#